data_AF-A0A7M2ADV3-F1
#
_entry.id   AF-A0A7M2ADV3-F1
#
_cell.length_a   1.000
_cell.length_b   1.000
_cell.length_c   1.000
_cell.angle_alpha   90.00
_cell.angle_beta   90.00
_cell.angle_gamma   90.00
#
_symmetry.space_group_name_H-M   'P 1'
#
loop_
_entity.id
_entity.type
_entity.pdbx_description
1 polymer ?
#
loop_
_entity_poly.entity_id
_entity_poly.type
_entity_poly.pdbx_seq_one_letter_code
_entity_poly.pdbx_strand_id
1 'polypeptide(L)' 'MSERMDWKIKRIQHNIKQIDVTEHLKCSSTLISLYENNKGEMSPERIERYKQFIEGNN' A
#
# COMPACT_ATOMS: atom_id res chain seq x y z
N MET A 1 5.47 1.74 16.10
CA MET A 1 4.49 1.43 15.04
C MET A 1 5.08 0.34 14.15
N SER A 2 4.27 -0.49 13.50
CA SER A 2 4.78 -1.44 12.49
C SER A 2 5.03 -0.71 11.18
N GLU A 3 6.05 -1.09 10.42
CA GLU A 3 6.38 -0.50 9.11
C GLU A 3 5.14 -0.38 8.18
N ARG A 4 4.25 -1.38 8.17
CA ARG A 4 3.01 -1.39 7.37
C ARG A 4 2.06 -0.23 7.70
N MET A 5 2.01 0.16 8.98
CA MET A 5 1.19 1.27 9.45
C MET A 5 1.81 2.61 9.03
N ASP A 6 3.14 2.71 9.04
CA ASP A 6 3.84 3.91 8.57
C ASP A 6 3.56 4.16 7.09
N TRP A 7 3.57 3.11 6.27
CA TRP A 7 3.20 3.20 4.86
C TRP A 7 1.72 3.52 4.64
N LYS A 8 0.82 2.99 5.46
CA LYS A 8 -0.60 3.36 5.43
C LYS A 8 -0.79 4.85 5.72
N ILE A 9 -0.09 5.38 6.74
CA ILE A 9 -0.12 6.80 7.08
C ILE A 9 0.44 7.63 5.93
N LYS A 10 1.59 7.26 5.37
CA LYS A 10 2.20 7.93 4.22
C LYS A 10 1.25 7.97 3.03
N ARG A 11 0.63 6.84 2.68
CA ARG A 11 -0.40 6.79 1.61
C ARG A 11 -1.52 7.81 1.84
N ILE A 12 -2.04 7.90 3.06
CA ILE A 12 -3.10 8.84 3.43
C ILE A 12 -2.62 10.29 3.36
N GLN A 13 -1.39 10.57 3.82
CA GLN A 13 -0.78 11.91 3.73
C GLN A 13 -0.62 12.40 2.28
N HIS A 14 -0.28 11.49 1.37
CA HIS A 14 -0.22 11.76 -0.08
C HIS A 14 -1.60 11.75 -0.77
N ASN A 15 -2.70 11.60 -0.01
CA ASN A 15 -4.07 11.50 -0.52
C ASN A 15 -4.28 10.40 -1.58
N ILE A 16 -3.46 9.35 -1.52
CA ILE A 16 -3.54 8.19 -2.41
C ILE A 16 -4.63 7.26 -1.89
N LYS A 17 -5.62 6.94 -2.71
CA LYS A 17 -6.67 5.98 -2.33
C LYS A 17 -6.15 4.56 -2.52
N GLN A 18 -6.73 3.62 -1.77
CA GLN A 18 -6.42 2.20 -1.98
C GLN A 18 -6.74 1.75 -3.41
N ILE A 19 -7.74 2.35 -4.06
CA ILE A 19 -8.09 2.02 -5.44
C ILE A 19 -6.96 2.34 -6.42
N ASP A 20 -6.29 3.48 -6.26
CA ASP A 20 -5.17 3.90 -7.11
C ASP A 20 -4.01 2.91 -7.00
N VAL A 21 -3.72 2.46 -5.77
CA VAL A 21 -2.73 1.41 -5.52
C VAL A 21 -3.14 0.10 -6.20
N THR A 22 -4.41 -0.29 -6.10
CA THR A 22 -4.88 -1.56 -6.66
C THR A 22 -4.89 -1.58 -8.17
N GLU A 23 -5.15 -0.44 -8.80
CA GLU A 23 -5.04 -0.26 -10.25
C GLU A 23 -3.58 -0.38 -10.69
N HIS A 24 -2.64 0.24 -9.95
CA HIS A 24 -1.21 0.13 -10.22
C HIS A 24 -0.66 -1.30 -10.04
N LEU A 25 -1.05 -1.97 -8.94
CA LEU A 25 -0.56 -3.31 -8.58
C LEU A 25 -1.35 -4.45 -9.24
N LYS A 26 -2.46 -4.14 -9.93
CA LYS A 26 -3.44 -5.10 -10.46
C LYS A 26 -3.85 -6.13 -9.40
N CYS A 27 -4.25 -5.66 -8.22
CA CYS A 27 -4.65 -6.51 -7.09
C CYS A 27 -5.97 -6.04 -6.47
N SER A 28 -6.47 -6.74 -5.44
CA SER A 28 -7.71 -6.34 -4.76
C SER A 28 -7.45 -5.32 -3.66
N SER A 29 -8.39 -4.40 -3.43
CA SER A 29 -8.33 -3.43 -2.31
C SER A 29 -8.32 -4.12 -0.96
N THR A 30 -8.98 -5.28 -0.85
CA THR A 30 -8.91 -6.15 0.31
C THR A 30 -7.48 -6.58 0.62
N LEU A 31 -6.66 -6.92 -0.39
CA LEU A 31 -5.27 -7.33 -0.17
C LEU A 31 -4.45 -6.19 0.45
N ILE A 32 -4.59 -4.97 -0.07
CA ILE A 32 -3.91 -3.78 0.47
C ILE A 32 -4.35 -3.53 1.92
N SER A 33 -5.67 -3.58 2.18
CA SER A 33 -6.22 -3.38 3.52
C SER A 33 -5.73 -4.43 4.51
N LEU A 34 -5.67 -5.71 4.10
CA LEU A 34 -5.15 -6.79 4.95
C LEU A 34 -3.68 -6.57 5.28
N TYR A 35 -2.86 -6.22 4.29
CA TYR A 35 -1.45 -5.91 4.51
C TYR A 35 -1.26 -4.73 5.46
N GLU A 36 -1.90 -3.59 5.19
CA GLU A 36 -1.80 -2.36 5.99
C GLU A 36 -2.21 -2.57 7.46
N ASN A 37 -3.14 -3.49 7.72
CA ASN A 37 -3.64 -3.78 9.07
C ASN A 37 -2.97 -5.01 9.72
N ASN A 38 -1.85 -5.52 9.19
CA ASN A 38 -1.20 -6.76 9.66
C ASN A 38 -2.13 -7.99 9.73
N LYS A 39 -3.15 -8.05 8.85
CA LYS A 39 -4.12 -9.15 8.76
C LYS A 39 -3.89 -10.07 7.56
N GLY A 40 -2.87 -9.79 6.74
CA GLY A 40 -2.48 -10.62 5.61
C GLY A 40 -1.14 -10.19 5.04
N GLU A 41 -0.60 -11.04 4.18
CA GLU A 41 0.70 -10.83 3.53
C GLU A 41 0.52 -10.43 2.06
N MET A 42 1.45 -9.62 1.57
CA MET A 42 1.64 -9.38 0.15
C MET A 42 2.98 -9.96 -0.28
N SER A 43 3.10 -10.33 -1.56
CA SER A 43 4.39 -10.73 -2.10
C SER A 43 5.40 -9.58 -1.98
N PRO A 44 6.70 -9.87 -1.74
CA PRO A 44 7.73 -8.84 -1.64
C PRO A 44 7.76 -7.89 -2.85
N GLU A 45 7.59 -8.41 -4.07
CA GLU A 45 7.50 -7.61 -5.30
C GLU A 45 6.37 -6.58 -5.25
N ARG A 46 5.18 -6.97 -4.75
CA ARG A 46 4.05 -6.05 -4.61
C ARG A 46 4.30 -5.02 -3.52
N ILE A 47 4.94 -5.40 -2.43
CA ILE A 47 5.31 -4.47 -1.36
C ILE A 47 6.24 -3.40 -1.90
N GLU A 48 7.25 -3.79 -2.70
CA GLU A 48 8.18 -2.85 -3.31
C GLU A 48 7.47 -1.87 -4.25
N ARG A 49 6.62 -2.37 -5.16
CA ARG A 49 5.84 -1.52 -6.08
C ARG A 49 4.85 -0.61 -5.36
N TYR A 50 4.25 -1.09 -4.27
CA TYR A 50 3.39 -0.29 -3.40
C TYR A 50 4.13 0.90 -2.79
N LYS A 51 5.33 0.64 -2.24
CA LYS A 51 6.19 1.69 -1.66
C LYS A 51 6.62 2.70 -2.72
N GLN A 52 7.11 2.22 -3.86
CA GLN A 52 7.50 3.06 -5.00
C GLN A 52 6.35 3.95 -5.50
N PHE A 53 5.13 3.40 -5.58
CA PHE A 53 3.96 4.16 -6.00
C PHE A 53 3.60 5.29 -5.04
N ILE A 54 3.78 5.08 -3.73
CA ILE A 54 3.56 6.12 -2.73
C ILE A 54 4.65 7.19 -2.80
N GLU A 55 5.91 6.78 -2.91
CA GLU A 55 7.04 7.72 -2.94
C GLU A 55 7.16 8.52 -4.23
N GLY A 56 6.69 7.98 -5.36
CA GLY A 56 6.68 8.66 -6.66
C GLY A 56 5.60 9.73 -6.80
N ASN A 57 4.62 9.81 -5.90
CA ASN A 57 3.53 10.80 -5.90
C ASN A 57 3.86 12.01 -5.00
N ASN A 58 5.07 12.56 -5.14
CA ASN A 58 5.59 13.67 -4.33
C ASN A 58 5.31 15.04 -4.98
#